data_AF-A0A0Q4NIE9-F1
#
_entry.id   AF-A0A0Q4NIE9-F1
#
_cell.length_a   1.000
_cell.length_b   1.000
_cell.length_c   1.000
_cell.angle_alpha   90.00
_cell.angle_beta   90.00
_cell.angle_gamma   90.00
#
_symmetry.space_group_name_H-M   'P 1'
#
loop_
_entity.id
_entity.type
_entity.pdbx_description
1 polymer ?
#
loop_
_entity_poly.entity_id
_entity_poly.type
_entity_poly.pdbx_seq_one_letter_code
_entity_poly.pdbx_strand_id
1 'polypeptide(L)' 'MDFSLITLLKATFGGAGWGFGLSGFVPLIAPSVELTTHVMYSGAAWGAAVLASLYIFAAWKSR' A
#
# COMPACT_ATOMS: atom_id res chain seq x y z
N MET A 1 5.88 -0.30 20.96
CA MET A 1 5.33 0.88 20.25
C MET A 1 3.89 1.00 20.67
N ASP A 2 3.46 2.17 21.16
CA ASP A 2 2.04 2.37 21.43
C ASP A 2 1.23 2.33 20.14
N PHE A 3 0.17 1.52 20.14
CA PHE A 3 -0.75 1.43 19.03
C PHE A 3 -1.47 2.77 18.87
N SER A 4 -1.37 3.39 17.70
CA SER A 4 -1.99 4.66 17.38
C SER A 4 -2.80 4.55 16.10
N LEU A 5 -4.10 4.86 16.22
CA LEU A 5 -5.03 4.94 15.10
C LEU A 5 -4.58 5.95 14.03
N ILE A 6 -3.94 7.06 14.44
CA ILE A 6 -3.40 8.06 13.52
C ILE A 6 -2.24 7.46 12.71
N THR A 7 -1.38 6.67 13.34
CA THR A 7 -0.25 6.02 12.66
C THR A 7 -0.72 4.90 11.73
N LEU A 8 -1.74 4.14 12.13
CA LEU A 8 -2.40 3.17 11.25
C LEU A 8 -2.98 3.86 10.00
N LEU A 9 -3.73 4.95 10.19
CA LEU A 9 -4.32 5.70 9.08
C LEU A 9 -3.24 6.25 8.12
N LYS A 10 -2.15 6.80 8.67
CA LYS A 10 -0.98 7.25 7.89
C LYS A 10 -0.33 6.09 7.13
N ALA A 11 -0.19 4.92 7.74
CA ALA A 11 0.35 3.74 7.10
C ALA A 11 -0.56 3.25 5.95
N THR A 12 -1.88 3.27 6.13
CA THR A 12 -2.85 2.92 5.09
C THR A 12 -2.81 3.88 3.91
N PHE A 13 -2.86 5.20 4.15
CA PHE A 13 -2.80 6.19 3.07
C PHE A 13 -1.42 6.24 2.39
N GLY A 14 -0.34 6.13 3.18
CA GLY A 14 1.02 6.01 2.64
C GLY A 14 1.19 4.75 1.80
N GLY A 15 0.63 3.63 2.24
CA GLY A 15 0.60 2.38 1.50
C GLY A 15 -0.25 2.45 0.24
N ALA A 16 -1.40 3.13 0.29
CA ALA A 16 -2.22 3.37 -0.90
C ALA A 16 -1.44 4.15 -1.97
N GLY A 17 -0.77 5.23 -1.57
CA GLY A 17 0.07 6.02 -2.46
C GLY A 17 1.24 5.21 -3.03
N TRP A 18 1.89 4.39 -2.21
CA TRP A 18 2.99 3.53 -2.64
C TRP A 18 2.54 2.47 -3.65
N GLY A 19 1.44 1.77 -3.36
CA GLY A 19 0.87 0.76 -4.24
C GLY A 19 0.35 1.33 -5.57
N PHE A 20 -0.25 2.53 -5.52
CA PHE A 20 -0.65 3.27 -6.73
C PHE A 20 0.59 3.65 -7.57
N GLY A 21 1.63 4.20 -6.94
CA GLY A 21 2.89 4.53 -7.60
C GLY A 21 3.50 3.31 -8.29
N LEU A 22 3.65 2.19 -7.57
CA LEU A 22 4.20 0.95 -8.12
C LEU A 22 3.40 0.42 -9.30
N SER A 23 2.07 0.45 -9.22
CA SER A 23 1.23 0.06 -10.36
C SER A 23 1.47 0.95 -11.59
N GLY A 24 1.71 2.25 -11.39
CA GLY A 24 2.07 3.19 -12.45
C GLY A 24 3.43 2.93 -13.11
N PHE A 25 4.35 2.21 -12.45
CA PHE A 25 5.65 1.83 -13.02
C PHE A 25 5.60 0.53 -13.85
N VAL A 26 4.53 -0.25 -13.75
CA VAL A 26 4.37 -1.51 -14.51
C VAL A 26 4.52 -1.32 -16.02
N PRO A 27 3.96 -0.28 -16.68
CA PRO A 27 4.09 -0.08 -18.12
C PRO A 27 5.51 0.29 -18.56
N LEU A 28 6.33 0.79 -17.64
CA LEU A 28 7.72 1.12 -17.90
C LEU A 28 8.58 -0.14 -18.04
N ILE A 29 8.20 -1.22 -17.33
CA ILE A 29 8.91 -2.51 -17.32
C ILE A 29 8.27 -3.47 -18.34
N ALA A 30 6.95 -3.42 -18.49
CA ALA A 30 6.17 -4.26 -19.39
C ALA A 30 5.20 -3.38 -20.22
N PRO A 31 5.68 -2.77 -21.32
CA PRO A 31 4.87 -1.84 -22.11
C PRO A 31 3.69 -2.50 -22.84
N SER A 32 3.65 -3.84 -22.90
CA SER A 32 2.51 -4.60 -23.40
C SER A 32 1.36 -4.74 -22.40
N VAL A 33 1.56 -4.35 -21.13
CA VAL A 33 0.53 -4.40 -20.09
C VAL A 33 -0.24 -3.10 -20.12
N GLU A 34 -1.53 -3.17 -20.49
CA GLU A 34 -2.42 -2.01 -20.39
C GLU A 34 -2.65 -1.63 -18.93
N LEU A 35 -2.21 -0.42 -18.59
CA LEU A 35 -2.50 0.15 -17.28
C LEU A 35 -3.92 0.67 -17.25
N THR A 36 -4.84 -0.16 -16.77
CA THR A 36 -6.21 0.27 -16.52
C THR A 36 -6.31 0.94 -15.15
N THR A 37 -7.28 1.84 -15.00
CA THR A 37 -7.63 2.43 -13.69
C THR A 37 -7.92 1.37 -12.64
N HIS A 38 -8.49 0.23 -13.03
CA HIS A 38 -8.74 -0.90 -12.13
C HIS A 38 -7.44 -1.50 -11.57
N VAL A 39 -6.41 -1.66 -12.42
CA VAL A 39 -5.09 -2.13 -11.98
C VAL A 39 -4.48 -1.13 -11.01
N MET A 40 -4.59 0.17 -11.27
CA MET A 40 -4.06 1.19 -10.35
C MET A 40 -4.77 1.22 -9.00
N TYR A 41 -6.10 1.13 -8.98
CA TYR A 41 -6.86 1.06 -7.73
C TYR A 41 -6.59 -0.24 -6.96
N SER A 42 -6.42 -1.36 -7.66
CA SER A 42 -6.01 -2.61 -7.03
C SER A 42 -4.63 -2.48 -6.39
N GLY A 43 -3.65 -1.91 -7.10
CA GLY A 43 -2.32 -1.61 -6.59
C GLY A 43 -2.37 -0.76 -5.32
N ALA A 44 -3.18 0.30 -5.32
CA ALA A 44 -3.42 1.14 -4.14
C ALA A 44 -4.03 0.35 -2.98
N ALA A 45 -5.05 -0.46 -3.23
CA ALA A 45 -5.68 -1.29 -2.19
C ALA A 45 -4.70 -2.30 -1.58
N TRP A 46 -3.88 -2.95 -2.41
CA TRP A 46 -2.84 -3.88 -1.97
C TRP A 46 -1.75 -3.17 -1.16
N GLY A 47 -1.25 -2.03 -1.63
CA GLY A 47 -0.24 -1.26 -0.89
C GLY A 47 -0.77 -0.77 0.46
N ALA A 48 -2.03 -0.33 0.51
CA ALA A 48 -2.70 0.07 1.75
C ALA A 48 -2.82 -1.09 2.74
N ALA A 49 -3.27 -2.25 2.26
CA ALA A 49 -3.42 -3.45 3.08
C ALA A 49 -2.08 -3.93 3.64
N VAL A 50 -1.04 -4.02 2.81
CA VAL A 50 0.28 -4.51 3.22
C VAL A 50 0.89 -3.62 4.31
N LEU A 51 0.91 -2.30 4.11
CA LEU A 51 1.49 -1.38 5.11
C LEU A 51 0.65 -1.29 6.40
N ALA A 52 -0.68 -1.36 6.31
CA ALA A 52 -1.54 -1.45 7.47
C ALA A 52 -1.30 -2.74 8.27
N SER A 53 -1.22 -3.90 7.59
CA SER A 53 -0.94 -5.19 8.22
C SER A 53 0.44 -5.23 8.86
N LEU A 54 1.47 -4.67 8.21
CA LEU A 54 2.81 -4.55 8.77
C LEU A 54 2.82 -3.69 10.04
N TYR A 55 2.09 -2.57 10.06
CA TYR A 55 1.96 -1.74 11.25
C TYR A 55 1.28 -2.48 12.40
N ILE A 56 0.17 -3.18 12.13
CA ILE A 56 -0.53 -3.98 13.15
C ILE A 56 0.38 -5.09 13.68
N PHE A 57 1.10 -5.79 12.80
CA PHE A 57 2.05 -6.83 13.20
C PHE A 57 3.20 -6.28 14.06
N ALA A 58 3.75 -5.13 13.68
CA ALA A 58 4.81 -4.46 14.45
C ALA A 58 4.30 -4.00 15.82
N ALA A 59 3.09 -3.45 15.89
CA ALA A 59 2.45 -3.06 17.14
C ALA A 59 2.22 -4.29 18.04
N TRP A 60 1.72 -5.40 17.48
CA TRP A 60 1.52 -6.65 18.20
C TRP A 60 2.81 -7.25 18.76
N LYS A 61 3.87 -7.35 17.95
CA LYS A 61 5.18 -7.88 18.39
C LYS A 61 5.83 -7.02 19.48
N SER A 62 5.47 -5.75 19.57
CA SER A 62 6.06 -4.79 20.51
C SER A 62 5.36 -4.72 21.87
N ARG A 63 4.32 -5.55 22.09
CA ARG A 63 3.72 -5.84 23.40
C ARG A 63 4.36 -7.08 24.01
#